data_AF-A0A972PVB8-F1
#
_entry.id   AF-A0A972PVB8-F1
#
_cell.length_a   1.000
_cell.length_b   1.000
_cell.length_c   1.000
_cell.angle_alpha   90.00
_cell.angle_beta   90.00
_cell.angle_gamma   90.00
#
_symmetry.space_group_name_H-M   'P 1'
#
loop_
_entity.id
_entity.type
_entity.pdbx_description
1 polymer ?
#
loop_
_entity_poly.entity_id
_entity_poly.type
_entity_poly.pdbx_seq_one_letter_code
_entity_poly.pdbx_strand_id
1 'polypeptide(L)'
;MKTHRSVAKGRDGIAAGACMPAVSLLLLLLCLSLASLSCLDAGNATEAQKEELLQAVREYWENHRNYNPGTTSGVGEMTYAEVAGDEAKVRVEIILGYAQPTEGAGYKETTFLLRRDGDSWKVTHDGFIGEEVRY
;
A
#
# COMPACT_ATOMS: atom_id res chain seq x y z
N MET A 1 40.98 -79.94 2.69
CA MET A 1 40.13 -79.27 1.66
C MET A 1 39.40 -78.12 2.31
N LYS A 2 39.36 -76.98 1.60
CA LYS A 2 38.80 -75.66 1.92
C LYS A 2 39.64 -74.72 2.81
N THR A 3 40.07 -73.67 2.12
CA THR A 3 40.93 -72.51 2.39
C THR A 3 40.13 -71.32 2.93
N HIS A 4 40.71 -70.51 3.84
CA HIS A 4 41.21 -69.15 3.57
C HIS A 4 41.51 -68.39 4.88
N ARG A 5 42.74 -67.85 4.94
CA ARG A 5 43.14 -66.70 5.78
C ARG A 5 42.62 -65.40 5.14
N SER A 6 42.32 -64.36 5.93
CA SER A 6 43.14 -63.12 6.00
C SER A 6 42.40 -61.97 6.71
N VAL A 7 43.20 -61.09 7.28
CA VAL A 7 42.96 -59.96 8.19
C VAL A 7 42.69 -58.64 7.43
N ALA A 8 42.15 -57.66 8.17
CA ALA A 8 42.33 -56.19 8.11
C ALA A 8 41.24 -55.27 7.47
N LYS A 9 40.69 -54.40 8.35
CA LYS A 9 40.88 -52.92 8.39
C LYS A 9 40.12 -52.02 7.39
N GLY A 10 39.48 -50.98 7.96
CA GLY A 10 39.29 -49.65 7.37
C GLY A 10 37.81 -49.32 7.08
N ARG A 11 37.16 -48.40 7.81
CA ARG A 11 37.15 -46.93 7.69
C ARG A 11 36.34 -46.42 6.48
N ASP A 12 35.49 -45.44 6.78
CA ASP A 12 34.95 -44.39 5.90
C ASP A 12 33.54 -44.56 5.29
N GLY A 13 32.75 -43.49 5.41
CA GLY A 13 31.46 -43.26 4.73
C GLY A 13 30.33 -43.03 5.74
N ILE A 14 29.66 -41.87 5.84
CA ILE A 14 29.49 -40.78 4.89
C ILE A 14 28.96 -39.57 5.66
N ALA A 15 29.75 -38.50 5.73
CA ALA A 15 29.23 -37.16 5.94
C ALA A 15 28.49 -36.75 4.66
N ALA A 16 27.18 -36.88 4.64
CA ALA A 16 26.35 -36.25 3.61
C ALA A 16 25.96 -34.86 4.14
N GLY A 17 26.87 -33.91 3.95
CA GLY A 17 26.51 -32.50 3.97
C GLY A 17 25.44 -32.27 2.92
N ALA A 18 24.21 -32.01 3.37
CA ALA A 18 23.17 -31.46 2.52
C ALA A 18 23.58 -30.02 2.20
N CYS A 19 24.40 -29.84 1.16
CA CYS A 19 24.52 -28.58 0.44
C CYS A 19 23.12 -28.25 -0.09
N MET A 20 22.35 -27.49 0.69
CA MET A 20 21.26 -26.72 0.10
C MET A 20 21.88 -25.84 -0.97
N PRO A 21 21.44 -25.90 -2.24
CA PRO A 21 22.02 -25.08 -3.28
C PRO A 21 21.85 -23.62 -2.87
N ALA A 22 22.94 -22.87 -2.85
CA ALA A 22 22.96 -21.44 -2.48
C ALA A 22 21.91 -20.62 -3.27
N VAL A 23 21.51 -21.13 -4.44
CA VAL A 23 20.42 -20.62 -5.29
C VAL A 23 19.05 -20.65 -4.59
N SER A 24 18.74 -21.70 -3.82
CA SER A 24 17.48 -21.80 -3.07
C SER A 24 17.43 -20.84 -1.88
N LEU A 25 18.58 -20.60 -1.22
CA LEU A 25 18.68 -19.61 -0.15
C LEU A 25 18.55 -18.18 -0.72
N LEU A 26 19.17 -17.91 -1.87
CA LEU A 26 19.04 -16.64 -2.59
C LEU A 26 17.61 -16.37 -3.07
N LEU A 27 16.91 -17.38 -3.58
CA LEU A 27 15.49 -17.29 -3.97
C LEU A 27 14.59 -17.01 -2.77
N LEU A 28 14.82 -17.66 -1.63
CA LEU A 28 14.07 -17.39 -0.39
C LEU A 28 14.32 -15.96 0.12
N LEU A 29 15.56 -15.48 0.08
CA LEU A 29 15.91 -14.11 0.47
C LEU A 29 15.33 -13.06 -0.50
N LEU A 30 15.28 -13.38 -1.80
CA LEU A 30 14.64 -12.52 -2.80
C LEU A 30 13.11 -12.46 -2.61
N CYS A 31 12.46 -13.60 -2.31
CA CYS A 31 11.04 -13.60 -1.96
C CYS A 31 10.75 -12.86 -0.66
N LEU A 32 11.63 -12.95 0.34
CA LEU A 32 11.51 -12.19 1.59
C LEU A 32 11.70 -10.69 1.36
N SER A 33 12.63 -10.28 0.48
CA SER A 33 12.82 -8.86 0.16
C SER A 33 11.65 -8.27 -0.63
N LEU A 34 11.04 -9.01 -1.58
CA LEU A 34 9.82 -8.55 -2.26
C LEU A 34 8.63 -8.39 -1.30
N ALA A 35 8.48 -9.28 -0.31
CA ALA A 35 7.46 -9.14 0.73
C ALA A 35 7.72 -7.95 1.68
N SER A 36 8.98 -7.53 1.81
CA SER A 36 9.39 -6.39 2.65
C SER A 36 9.24 -5.05 1.92
N LEU A 37 9.14 -5.04 0.58
CA LEU A 37 8.81 -3.87 -0.23
C LEU A 37 7.31 -3.57 -0.30
N SER A 38 6.46 -4.45 0.24
CA SER A 38 5.04 -4.16 0.51
C SER A 38 4.94 -3.27 1.76
N CYS A 39 5.65 -2.14 1.75
CA CYS A 39 5.58 -1.12 2.77
C CYS A 39 4.17 -0.53 2.80
N LEU A 40 3.33 -1.13 3.64
CA LEU A 40 2.15 -0.55 4.29
C LEU A 40 1.31 0.35 3.39
N ASP A 41 0.74 -0.26 2.35
CA ASP A 41 -0.46 0.31 1.79
C ASP A 41 -1.60 0.09 2.80
N ALA A 42 -2.01 1.17 3.46
CA ALA A 42 -2.95 1.07 4.55
C ALA A 42 -4.36 0.89 3.96
N GLY A 43 -4.87 -0.35 3.96
CA GLY A 43 -6.22 -0.67 3.51
C GLY A 43 -6.30 -1.90 2.60
N ASN A 44 -7.47 -2.16 2.01
CA ASN A 44 -7.72 -3.34 1.17
C ASN A 44 -7.95 -3.01 -0.32
N ALA A 45 -7.91 -1.72 -0.70
CA ALA A 45 -8.12 -1.29 -2.08
C ALA A 45 -6.93 -1.65 -2.98
N THR A 46 -7.20 -2.06 -4.23
CA THR A 46 -6.16 -2.22 -5.26
C THR A 46 -5.65 -0.87 -5.75
N GLU A 47 -4.49 -0.82 -6.40
CA GLU A 47 -3.97 0.43 -7.00
C GLU A 47 -4.97 1.10 -7.94
N ALA A 48 -5.62 0.32 -8.81
CA ALA A 48 -6.64 0.83 -9.73
C ALA A 48 -7.83 1.45 -8.96
N GLN A 49 -8.26 0.82 -7.87
CA GLN A 49 -9.33 1.37 -7.02
C GLN A 49 -8.89 2.65 -6.31
N LYS A 50 -7.64 2.73 -5.85
CA LYS A 50 -7.11 3.96 -5.23
C LYS A 50 -7.10 5.11 -6.21
N GLU A 51 -6.68 4.87 -7.44
CA GLU A 51 -6.69 5.89 -8.50
C GLU A 51 -8.12 6.38 -8.77
N GLU A 52 -9.10 5.47 -8.92
CA GLU A 52 -10.51 5.81 -9.10
C GLU A 52 -11.07 6.63 -7.92
N LEU A 53 -10.80 6.20 -6.69
CA LEU A 53 -11.27 6.86 -5.48
C LEU A 53 -10.62 8.24 -5.30
N LEU A 54 -9.32 8.35 -5.56
CA LEU A 54 -8.58 9.61 -5.47
C LEU A 54 -9.10 10.61 -6.51
N GLN A 55 -9.36 10.14 -7.72
CA GLN A 55 -9.95 10.94 -8.79
C GLN A 55 -11.33 11.46 -8.38
N ALA A 56 -12.19 10.63 -7.80
CA ALA A 56 -13.49 11.06 -7.31
C ALA A 56 -13.39 12.13 -6.20
N VAL A 57 -12.42 12.00 -5.28
CA VAL A 57 -12.17 13.02 -4.25
C VAL A 57 -11.68 14.34 -4.88
N ARG A 58 -10.79 14.29 -5.87
CA ARG A 58 -10.32 15.47 -6.60
C ARG A 58 -11.45 16.19 -7.32
N GLU A 59 -12.28 15.45 -8.05
CA GLU A 59 -13.44 16.00 -8.75
C GLU A 59 -14.45 16.61 -7.78
N TYR A 60 -14.73 15.95 -6.66
CA TYR A 60 -15.58 16.52 -5.61
C TYR A 60 -14.97 17.83 -5.09
N TRP A 61 -13.68 17.82 -4.76
CA TRP A 61 -12.97 18.98 -4.21
C TRP A 61 -12.98 20.17 -5.15
N GLU A 62 -12.74 19.95 -6.45
CA GLU A 62 -12.73 20.99 -7.47
C GLU A 62 -14.11 21.62 -7.70
N ASN A 63 -15.18 20.81 -7.66
CA ASN A 63 -16.52 21.28 -8.00
C ASN A 63 -17.30 21.85 -6.80
N HIS A 64 -17.09 21.33 -5.59
CA HIS A 64 -17.91 21.67 -4.43
C HIS A 64 -17.20 22.61 -3.47
N ARG A 65 -15.88 22.70 -3.52
CA ARG A 65 -15.13 23.58 -2.64
C ARG A 65 -14.75 24.86 -3.35
N ASN A 66 -15.12 25.99 -2.76
CA ASN A 66 -14.54 27.25 -3.14
C ASN A 66 -13.07 27.22 -2.70
N TYR A 67 -12.14 27.12 -3.66
CA TYR A 67 -10.72 27.28 -3.38
C TYR A 67 -10.52 28.66 -2.76
N ASN A 68 -10.37 28.72 -1.44
CA ASN A 68 -9.78 29.87 -0.80
C ASN A 68 -8.26 29.65 -0.87
N PRO A 69 -7.55 30.29 -1.82
CA PRO A 69 -6.11 30.07 -2.01
C PRO A 69 -5.28 30.46 -0.78
N GLY A 70 -5.87 31.19 0.18
CA GLY A 70 -5.26 31.47 1.48
C GLY A 70 -5.39 30.36 2.53
N THR A 71 -5.98 29.20 2.20
CA THR A 71 -6.18 28.09 3.16
C THR A 71 -5.79 26.74 2.58
N THR A 72 -6.09 26.47 1.31
CA THR A 72 -5.82 25.16 0.67
C THR A 72 -5.48 25.33 -0.81
N SER A 73 -4.53 24.54 -1.31
CA SER A 73 -4.15 24.52 -2.73
C SER A 73 -4.62 23.27 -3.49
N GLY A 74 -5.06 22.20 -2.81
CA GLY A 74 -5.64 21.03 -3.49
C GLY A 74 -5.61 19.75 -2.66
N VAL A 75 -5.90 18.64 -3.34
CA VAL A 75 -5.82 17.28 -2.82
C VAL A 75 -4.47 16.67 -3.23
N GLY A 76 -3.72 16.19 -2.25
CA GLY A 76 -2.41 15.55 -2.39
C GLY A 76 -2.53 14.03 -2.55
N GLU A 77 -1.69 13.30 -1.82
CA GLU A 77 -1.59 11.85 -1.88
C GLU A 77 -2.66 11.15 -1.02
N MET A 78 -2.93 9.89 -1.35
CA MET A 78 -3.80 9.02 -0.57
C MET A 78 -2.96 8.20 0.39
N THR A 79 -3.31 8.24 1.68
CA THR A 79 -2.57 7.54 2.75
C THR A 79 -3.29 6.29 3.24
N TYR A 80 -4.58 6.15 2.93
CA TYR A 80 -5.37 4.97 3.26
C TYR A 80 -6.57 4.81 2.33
N ALA A 81 -6.90 3.57 1.95
CA ALA A 81 -8.08 3.25 1.16
C ALA A 81 -8.67 1.88 1.49
N GLU A 82 -9.92 1.88 1.92
CA GLU A 82 -10.71 0.69 2.17
C GLU A 82 -11.98 0.70 1.31
N VAL A 83 -12.26 -0.43 0.65
CA VAL A 83 -13.48 -0.66 -0.12
C VAL A 83 -14.24 -1.83 0.49
N ALA A 84 -15.52 -1.62 0.75
CA ALA A 84 -16.47 -2.59 1.29
C ALA A 84 -17.73 -2.60 0.41
N GLY A 85 -17.70 -3.41 -0.66
CA GLY A 85 -18.78 -3.44 -1.64
C GLY A 85 -18.91 -2.11 -2.39
N ASP A 86 -20.06 -1.45 -2.22
CA ASP A 86 -20.37 -0.16 -2.84
C ASP A 86 -19.99 1.05 -1.97
N GLU A 87 -19.35 0.82 -0.83
CA GLU A 87 -18.87 1.88 0.05
C GLU A 87 -17.35 1.89 0.13
N ALA A 88 -16.77 3.07 0.25
CA ALA A 88 -15.34 3.22 0.42
C ALA A 88 -15.01 4.30 1.45
N LYS A 89 -13.91 4.07 2.16
CA LYS A 89 -13.33 5.00 3.11
C LYS A 89 -11.91 5.30 2.67
N VAL A 90 -11.64 6.57 2.39
CA VAL A 90 -10.31 7.01 1.97
C VAL A 90 -9.79 8.09 2.87
N ARG A 91 -8.47 8.16 2.97
CA ARG A 91 -7.74 9.18 3.70
C ARG A 91 -6.77 9.82 2.73
N VAL A 92 -6.84 11.13 2.63
CA VAL A 92 -6.02 11.89 1.70
C VAL A 92 -5.41 13.09 2.42
N GLU A 93 -4.28 13.53 1.89
CA GLU A 93 -3.66 14.77 2.29
C GLU A 93 -4.33 15.94 1.57
N ILE A 94 -4.71 16.98 2.31
CA ILE A 94 -5.10 18.26 1.74
C ILE A 94 -3.91 19.21 1.86
N ILE A 95 -3.46 19.72 0.73
CA ILE A 95 -2.34 20.65 0.65
C ILE A 95 -2.82 22.02 1.11
N LEU A 96 -2.15 22.59 2.12
CA LEU A 96 -2.48 23.89 2.67
C LEU A 96 -1.67 24.98 1.96
N GLY A 97 -2.37 25.97 1.42
CA GLY A 97 -1.77 27.14 0.79
C GLY A 97 -1.68 28.28 1.80
N TYR A 98 -0.54 28.45 2.46
CA TYR A 98 -0.23 29.75 3.05
C TYR A 98 0.26 30.66 1.92
N ALA A 99 -0.27 31.87 1.83
CA ALA A 99 0.07 32.86 0.81
C ALA A 99 1.51 33.41 0.89
N GLN A 100 2.45 32.68 1.51
CA GLN A 100 3.87 33.04 1.52
C GLN A 100 4.76 31.83 1.24
N PRO A 101 5.80 32.02 0.40
CA PRO A 101 6.69 30.96 -0.04
C PRO A 101 7.67 30.65 1.10
N THR A 102 7.28 29.77 2.00
CA THR A 102 8.23 29.09 2.88
C THR A 102 8.22 27.62 2.53
N GLU A 103 9.41 27.07 2.27
CA GLU A 103 9.64 25.63 2.21
C GLU A 103 8.90 24.95 3.37
N GLY A 104 7.91 24.12 3.04
CA GLY A 104 7.02 23.50 4.03
C GLY A 104 5.54 23.83 3.83
N ALA A 105 5.01 23.61 2.61
CA ALA A 105 3.57 23.52 2.43
C ALA A 105 3.06 22.42 3.39
N GLY A 106 2.33 22.82 4.42
CA GLY A 106 1.75 21.86 5.36
C GLY A 106 0.66 21.05 4.66
N TYR A 107 0.48 19.82 5.09
CA TYR A 107 -0.68 19.01 4.72
C TYR A 107 -1.55 18.78 5.95
N LYS A 108 -2.86 18.67 5.71
CA LYS A 108 -3.80 18.15 6.70
C LYS A 108 -4.40 16.88 6.14
N GLU A 109 -4.17 15.78 6.84
CA GLU A 109 -4.81 14.52 6.53
C GLU A 109 -6.29 14.57 6.89
N THR A 110 -7.15 14.08 6.00
CA THR A 110 -8.59 14.02 6.22
C THR A 110 -9.19 12.75 5.64
N THR A 111 -10.36 12.37 6.14
CA THR A 111 -11.09 11.18 5.68
C THR A 111 -12.27 11.58 4.81
N PHE A 112 -12.47 10.91 3.69
CA PHE A 112 -13.69 10.99 2.89
C PHE A 112 -14.39 9.63 2.89
N LEU A 113 -15.72 9.66 2.92
CA LEU A 113 -16.54 8.49 2.64
C LEU A 113 -17.10 8.63 1.25
N LEU A 114 -17.08 7.52 0.50
CA LEU A 114 -17.59 7.45 -0.85
C LEU A 114 -18.59 6.31 -0.97
N ARG A 115 -19.54 6.50 -1.88
CA ARG A 115 -20.48 5.46 -2.32
C ARG A 115 -20.44 5.34 -3.84
N ARG A 116 -20.54 4.11 -4.34
CA ARG A 116 -20.64 3.82 -5.75
C ARG A 116 -22.03 4.22 -6.27
N ASP A 117 -22.05 5.01 -7.34
CA ASP A 117 -23.24 5.44 -8.06
C ASP A 117 -23.04 5.12 -9.55
N GLY A 118 -23.64 4.00 -9.97
CA GLY A 118 -23.38 3.39 -11.28
C GLY A 118 -21.90 3.00 -11.44
N ASP A 119 -21.26 3.58 -12.45
CA ASP A 119 -19.85 3.34 -12.77
C ASP A 119 -18.89 4.31 -12.08
N SER A 120 -19.39 5.21 -11.23
CA SER A 120 -18.59 6.27 -10.61
C SER A 120 -18.64 6.22 -9.08
N TRP A 121 -17.63 6.79 -8.43
CA TRP A 121 -17.63 7.01 -6.99
C TRP A 121 -18.08 8.44 -6.67
N LYS A 122 -18.90 8.60 -5.65
CA LYS A 122 -19.41 9.88 -5.17
C LYS A 122 -19.05 10.06 -3.70
N VAL A 123 -18.51 11.23 -3.35
CA VAL A 123 -18.22 11.60 -1.96
C VAL A 123 -19.53 11.83 -1.22
N THR A 124 -19.78 11.03 -0.19
CA THR A 124 -20.96 11.15 0.67
C THR A 124 -20.64 11.85 1.98
N HIS A 125 -19.37 11.91 2.38
CA HIS A 125 -18.93 12.63 3.56
C HIS A 125 -17.58 13.29 3.35
N ASP A 126 -17.50 14.57 3.69
CA ASP A 126 -16.29 15.38 3.67
C ASP A 126 -15.78 15.56 5.10
N GLY A 127 -14.77 14.77 5.48
CA GLY A 127 -14.17 14.86 6.82
C GLY A 127 -13.30 16.10 7.02
N PHE A 128 -13.02 16.90 5.99
CA PHE A 128 -12.26 18.15 6.19
C PHE A 128 -13.12 19.16 6.94
N ILE A 129 -14.39 19.27 6.55
CA ILE A 129 -15.40 20.13 7.18
C ILE A 129 -16.31 19.37 8.16
N GLY A 130 -16.32 18.03 8.11
CA GLY A 130 -17.12 17.17 8.97
C GLY A 130 -18.60 17.07 8.57
N GLU A 131 -18.91 17.22 7.28
CA GLU A 131 -20.29 17.29 6.79
C GLU A 131 -20.65 16.16 5.81
N GLU A 132 -21.91 15.76 5.81
CA GLU A 132 -22.49 14.87 4.80
C GLU A 132 -22.78 15.65 3.52
N VAL A 133 -22.38 15.09 2.38
CA VAL A 133 -22.58 15.70 1.06
C VAL A 133 -23.93 15.23 0.52
N ARG A 134 -24.78 16.20 0.15
CA ARG A 134 -26.09 15.95 -0.47
C ARG A 134 -26.01 16.32 -1.94
N TYR A 135 -26.35 15.36 -2.81
CA TYR A 135 -26.47 15.53 -4.26
C TYR A 135 -27.90 15.88 -4.65
#